data_AF-A0AAU9XWM8-F1
#
_entry.id   AF-A0AAU9XWM8-F1
#
_cell.length_a   1.000
_cell.length_b   1.000
_cell.length_c   1.000
_cell.angle_alpha   90.00
_cell.angle_beta   90.00
_cell.angle_gamma   90.00
#
_symmetry.space_group_name_H-M   'P 1'
#
loop_
_entity.id
_entity.type
_entity.pdbx_description
1 polymer ?
#
loop_
_entity_poly.entity_id
_entity_poly.type
_entity_poly.pdbx_seq_one_letter_code
_entity_poly.pdbx_strand_id
1 'polypeptide(L)'
;MQIGTVLGFGTDPSESLKAFLKNGIGFNMLRKSGSSVLARNPQMFDLGLDFKFYQDAKAIKEYVDFLEEEFDLVLIADYFDESVVLMKRLLCWELDDVLFVKTNERLDEDKATEISDGTKENIKRWNKADVLLYEHFNQTLWQRIEREGKDFYDDLTNFRRMKQEL
;
A
#
# COMPACT_ATOMS: atom_id res chain seq x y z
N MET A 1 -7.50 -24.91 -3.40
CA MET A 1 -6.18 -25.54 -3.15
C MET A 1 -5.28 -24.46 -2.57
N GLN A 2 -4.73 -24.63 -1.36
CA GLN A 2 -3.95 -23.58 -0.70
C GLN A 2 -2.56 -23.46 -1.35
N ILE A 3 -2.09 -22.23 -1.56
CA ILE A 3 -0.80 -21.93 -2.22
C ILE A 3 0.38 -22.61 -1.51
N GLY A 4 0.31 -22.74 -0.18
CA GLY A 4 1.33 -23.46 0.61
C GLY A 4 1.52 -24.90 0.16
N THR A 5 0.46 -25.60 -0.22
CA THR A 5 0.54 -27.00 -0.68
C THR A 5 1.12 -27.09 -2.09
N VAL A 6 0.76 -26.15 -2.96
CA VAL A 6 1.27 -26.08 -4.35
C VAL A 6 2.77 -25.78 -4.36
N LEU A 7 3.25 -24.96 -3.42
CA LEU A 7 4.65 -24.55 -3.33
C LEU A 7 5.49 -25.43 -2.39
N GLY A 8 4.91 -26.48 -1.78
CA GLY A 8 5.62 -27.39 -0.88
C GLY A 8 5.93 -26.82 0.51
N PHE A 9 5.24 -25.76 0.94
CA PHE A 9 5.38 -25.15 2.26
C PHE A 9 4.41 -25.69 3.33
N GLY A 10 3.45 -26.55 2.93
CA GLY A 10 2.53 -27.23 3.85
C GLY A 10 1.07 -26.76 3.71
N THR A 11 0.25 -27.11 4.70
CA THR A 11 -1.19 -26.80 4.75
C THR A 11 -1.56 -25.81 5.84
N ASP A 12 -0.65 -25.52 6.79
CA ASP A 12 -0.87 -24.46 7.76
C ASP A 12 -0.51 -23.11 7.11
N PRO A 13 -1.45 -22.15 7.00
CA PRO A 13 -1.18 -20.90 6.29
C PRO A 13 -0.09 -20.02 6.93
N SER A 14 0.01 -20.02 8.26
CA SER A 14 0.96 -19.20 9.00
C SER A 14 2.38 -19.73 8.85
N GLU A 15 2.57 -21.02 9.06
CA GLU A 15 3.86 -21.68 8.86
C GLU A 15 4.25 -21.71 7.38
N SER A 16 3.29 -21.89 6.47
CA SER A 16 3.54 -21.80 5.03
C SER A 16 4.04 -20.41 4.62
N LEU A 17 3.45 -19.34 5.17
CA LEU A 17 3.88 -17.96 4.94
C LEU A 17 5.29 -17.72 5.48
N LYS A 18 5.57 -18.15 6.72
CA LYS A 18 6.91 -18.02 7.32
C LYS A 18 7.98 -18.75 6.50
N ALA A 19 7.69 -19.98 6.09
CA ALA A 19 8.59 -20.78 5.28
C ALA A 19 8.83 -20.14 3.90
N PHE A 20 7.76 -19.64 3.26
CA PHE A 20 7.83 -18.90 2.00
C PHE A 20 8.74 -17.66 2.13
N LEU A 21 8.54 -16.86 3.17
CA LEU A 21 9.28 -15.61 3.39
C LEU A 21 10.74 -15.81 3.81
N LYS A 22 11.05 -16.94 4.44
CA LYS A 22 12.42 -17.30 4.86
C LYS A 22 13.26 -17.83 3.71
N ASN A 23 12.72 -18.78 2.95
CA ASN A 23 13.45 -19.42 1.86
C ASN A 23 13.38 -18.58 0.57
N GLY A 24 12.31 -17.80 0.41
CA GLY A 24 11.97 -17.12 -0.83
C GLY A 24 11.69 -18.10 -1.97
N ILE A 25 11.02 -17.63 -3.00
CA ILE A 25 11.13 -18.24 -4.33
C ILE A 25 11.66 -17.19 -5.28
N GLY A 26 12.53 -17.57 -6.21
CA GLY A 26 12.98 -16.63 -7.24
C GLY A 26 11.77 -16.08 -8.00
N PHE A 27 11.75 -14.77 -8.31
CA PHE A 27 10.63 -14.16 -9.04
C PHE A 27 10.36 -14.83 -10.40
N ASN A 28 11.43 -15.35 -11.03
CA ASN A 28 11.32 -16.15 -12.25
C ASN A 28 10.50 -17.43 -12.07
N MET A 29 10.43 -17.99 -10.86
CA MET A 29 9.59 -19.16 -10.54
C MET A 29 8.12 -18.76 -10.39
N LEU A 30 7.84 -17.61 -9.77
CA LEU A 30 6.47 -17.06 -9.63
C LEU A 30 5.80 -16.84 -10.99
N ARG A 31 6.54 -16.26 -11.93
CA ARG A 31 6.03 -16.00 -13.29
C ARG A 31 5.79 -17.29 -14.10
N LYS A 32 6.50 -18.38 -13.79
CA LYS A 32 6.35 -19.68 -14.46
C LYS A 32 5.20 -20.52 -13.92
N SER A 33 4.85 -20.37 -12.64
CA SER A 33 3.81 -21.19 -12.00
C SER A 33 2.38 -20.68 -12.20
N GLY A 34 2.18 -19.64 -13.02
CA GLY A 34 0.90 -18.92 -13.08
C GLY A 34 0.53 -18.25 -11.75
N SER A 35 1.44 -18.23 -10.79
CA SER A 35 1.27 -17.56 -9.50
C SER A 35 1.33 -16.06 -9.75
N SER A 36 0.35 -15.34 -9.19
CA SER A 36 0.11 -13.94 -9.51
C SER A 36 1.40 -13.12 -9.39
N VAL A 37 1.78 -12.44 -10.48
CA VAL A 37 2.85 -11.44 -10.48
C VAL A 37 2.63 -10.36 -9.40
N LEU A 38 1.38 -10.21 -8.95
CA LEU A 38 0.95 -9.32 -7.86
C LEU A 38 1.33 -9.84 -6.45
N ALA A 39 1.94 -11.02 -6.33
CA ALA A 39 2.41 -11.53 -5.03
C ALA A 39 3.67 -10.80 -4.51
N ARG A 40 4.30 -9.96 -5.33
CA ARG A 40 5.51 -9.21 -4.97
C ARG A 40 5.50 -7.84 -5.60
N ASN A 41 5.51 -6.81 -4.76
CA ASN A 41 5.42 -5.40 -5.16
C ASN A 41 4.29 -5.14 -6.19
N PRO A 42 3.02 -5.49 -5.88
CA PRO A 42 1.91 -5.30 -6.80
C PRO A 42 1.73 -3.84 -7.24
N GLN A 43 1.88 -2.86 -6.34
CA GLN A 43 1.66 -1.45 -6.71
C GLN A 43 2.73 -0.98 -7.68
N MET A 44 3.99 -1.30 -7.38
CA MET A 44 5.10 -0.95 -8.25
C MET A 44 5.05 -1.69 -9.61
N PHE A 45 4.44 -2.89 -9.65
CA PHE A 45 4.14 -3.59 -10.90
C PHE A 45 3.14 -2.81 -11.75
N ASP A 46 2.02 -2.38 -11.15
CA ASP A 46 0.99 -1.60 -11.85
C ASP A 46 1.52 -0.23 -12.31
N LEU A 47 2.43 0.36 -11.53
CA LEU A 47 3.12 1.62 -11.86
C LEU A 47 4.24 1.44 -12.89
N GLY A 48 4.57 0.22 -13.31
CA GLY A 48 5.40 -0.05 -14.49
C GLY A 48 6.90 -0.26 -14.24
N LEU A 49 7.37 -0.33 -12.98
CA LEU A 49 8.80 -0.64 -12.74
C LEU A 49 9.06 -2.12 -13.02
N ASP A 50 10.11 -2.40 -13.80
CA ASP A 50 10.51 -3.77 -14.10
C ASP A 50 10.97 -4.50 -12.81
N PHE A 51 10.45 -5.71 -12.60
CA PHE A 51 10.73 -6.56 -11.44
C PHE A 51 12.22 -6.79 -11.15
N LYS A 52 13.09 -6.67 -12.18
CA LYS A 52 14.55 -6.80 -11.99
C LYS A 52 15.12 -5.72 -11.07
N PHE A 53 14.43 -4.58 -10.95
CA PHE A 53 14.82 -3.46 -10.09
C PHE A 53 14.21 -3.49 -8.69
N TYR A 54 13.32 -4.44 -8.38
CA TYR A 54 12.61 -4.51 -7.09
C TYR A 54 13.47 -4.70 -5.84
N GLN A 55 14.78 -4.89 -5.99
CA GLN A 55 15.72 -4.95 -4.88
C GLN A 55 16.83 -3.90 -4.96
N ASP A 56 16.91 -3.16 -6.07
CA ASP A 56 17.84 -2.07 -6.27
C ASP A 56 17.27 -0.79 -5.66
N ALA A 57 17.77 -0.42 -4.48
CA ALA A 57 17.26 0.74 -3.74
C ALA A 57 17.44 2.05 -4.52
N LYS A 58 18.50 2.16 -5.32
CA LYS A 58 18.77 3.37 -6.09
C LYS A 58 17.77 3.50 -7.23
N ALA A 59 17.58 2.43 -8.00
CA ALA A 59 16.60 2.42 -9.10
C ALA A 59 15.17 2.64 -8.58
N ILE A 60 14.81 2.05 -7.44
CA ILE A 60 13.50 2.28 -6.80
C ILE A 60 13.35 3.76 -6.44
N LYS A 61 14.34 4.36 -5.77
CA LYS A 61 14.27 5.77 -5.38
C LYS A 61 14.15 6.69 -6.60
N GLU A 62 14.98 6.48 -7.62
CA GLU A 62 14.91 7.27 -8.87
C GLU A 62 13.54 7.16 -9.54
N TYR A 63 12.93 5.97 -9.50
CA TYR A 63 11.58 5.77 -10.03
C TYR A 63 10.51 6.45 -9.18
N VAL A 64 10.61 6.39 -7.85
CA VAL A 64 9.70 7.07 -6.93
C VAL A 64 9.79 8.59 -7.11
N ASP A 65 11.00 9.14 -7.23
CA ASP A 65 11.21 10.56 -7.52
C ASP A 65 10.54 10.95 -8.86
N PHE A 66 10.63 10.10 -9.89
CA PHE A 66 9.88 10.29 -11.16
C PHE A 66 8.36 10.28 -10.95
N LEU A 67 7.82 9.35 -10.16
CA LEU A 67 6.38 9.28 -9.88
C LEU A 67 5.89 10.52 -9.11
N GLU A 68 6.71 11.09 -8.22
CA GLU A 68 6.39 12.33 -7.50
C GLU A 68 6.24 13.53 -8.46
N GLU A 69 7.00 13.54 -9.56
CA GLU A 69 6.88 14.57 -10.61
C GLU A 69 5.63 14.38 -11.49
N GLU A 70 5.21 13.13 -11.73
CA GLU A 70 4.08 12.80 -12.62
C GLU A 70 2.70 12.89 -11.93
N PHE A 71 2.62 12.57 -10.63
CA PHE A 71 1.35 12.58 -9.90
C PHE A 71 1.15 13.86 -9.10
N ASP A 72 0.09 14.60 -9.43
CA ASP A 72 -0.32 15.75 -8.64
C ASP A 72 -0.66 15.36 -7.20
N LEU A 73 -1.24 14.17 -6.97
CA LEU A 73 -1.59 13.66 -5.64
C LEU A 73 -1.66 12.12 -5.64
N VAL A 74 -1.12 11.49 -4.60
CA VAL A 74 -1.29 10.07 -4.28
C VAL A 74 -2.08 9.94 -2.97
N LEU A 75 -3.17 9.18 -2.99
CA LEU A 75 -4.01 8.92 -1.82
C LEU A 75 -3.50 7.70 -1.05
N ILE A 76 -3.51 7.74 0.28
CA ILE A 76 -3.07 6.64 1.13
C ILE A 76 -4.27 5.98 1.81
N ALA A 77 -4.45 4.68 1.59
CA ALA A 77 -5.60 3.94 2.11
C ALA A 77 -5.71 3.96 3.65
N ASP A 78 -4.58 3.93 4.37
CA ASP A 78 -4.57 4.03 5.85
C ASP A 78 -5.03 5.40 6.36
N TYR A 79 -4.90 6.44 5.52
CA TYR A 79 -5.22 7.85 5.81
C TYR A 79 -6.17 8.40 4.74
N PHE A 80 -7.15 7.59 4.35
CA PHE A 80 -7.96 7.89 3.17
C PHE A 80 -8.84 9.13 3.39
N ASP A 81 -9.36 9.33 4.60
CA ASP A 81 -10.12 10.53 4.97
C ASP A 81 -9.26 11.81 4.79
N GLU A 82 -8.04 11.81 5.31
CA GLU A 82 -7.08 12.89 5.13
C GLU A 82 -6.75 13.12 3.66
N SER A 83 -6.54 12.02 2.92
CA SER A 83 -6.18 12.04 1.51
C SER A 83 -7.27 12.67 0.65
N VAL A 84 -8.55 12.32 0.88
CA VAL A 84 -9.66 12.87 0.08
C VAL A 84 -9.98 14.32 0.45
N VAL A 85 -9.77 14.74 1.70
CA VAL A 85 -9.88 16.16 2.08
C VAL A 85 -8.79 16.99 1.40
N LEU A 86 -7.57 16.44 1.30
CA LEU A 86 -6.50 17.08 0.54
C LEU A 86 -6.84 17.15 -0.97
N MET A 87 -7.39 16.07 -1.53
CA MET A 87 -7.86 16.02 -2.93
C MET A 87 -8.96 17.06 -3.21
N LYS A 88 -9.94 17.18 -2.31
CA LYS A 88 -10.99 18.19 -2.36
C LYS A 88 -10.41 19.59 -2.51
N ARG A 89 -9.40 19.93 -1.70
CA ARG A 89 -8.73 21.23 -1.75
C ARG A 89 -7.98 21.43 -3.07
N LEU A 90 -7.23 20.42 -3.51
CA LEU A 90 -6.47 20.46 -4.76
C LEU A 90 -7.38 20.70 -5.98
N LEU A 91 -8.55 20.08 -6.00
CA LEU A 91 -9.51 20.18 -7.11
C LEU A 91 -10.53 21.31 -6.96
N CYS A 92 -10.45 22.10 -5.88
CA CYS A 92 -11.43 23.14 -5.54
C CYS A 92 -12.87 22.61 -5.48
N TRP A 93 -13.04 21.41 -4.92
CA TRP A 93 -14.34 20.78 -4.69
C TRP A 93 -14.93 21.11 -3.33
N GLU A 94 -16.20 20.77 -3.14
CA GLU A 94 -16.89 20.83 -1.86
C GLU A 94 -16.74 19.49 -1.11
N LEU A 95 -17.08 19.46 0.19
CA LEU A 95 -16.99 18.23 0.98
C LEU A 95 -17.93 17.14 0.48
N ASP A 96 -19.10 17.52 -0.03
CA ASP A 96 -20.09 16.58 -0.57
C ASP A 96 -19.59 15.84 -1.82
N ASP A 97 -18.71 16.45 -2.61
CA ASP A 97 -18.15 15.86 -3.84
C ASP A 97 -17.18 14.70 -3.54
N VAL A 98 -16.62 14.65 -2.33
CA VAL A 98 -15.63 13.64 -1.91
C VAL A 98 -16.16 12.70 -0.83
N LEU A 99 -17.44 12.80 -0.47
CA LEU A 99 -18.08 11.86 0.45
C LEU A 99 -18.10 10.46 -0.14
N PHE A 100 -17.82 9.47 0.70
CA PHE A 100 -17.76 8.07 0.27
C PHE A 100 -18.23 7.11 1.37
N VAL A 101 -18.75 5.97 0.94
CA VAL A 101 -19.05 4.82 1.80
C VAL A 101 -17.89 3.83 1.70
N LYS A 102 -17.40 3.36 2.85
CA LYS A 102 -16.35 2.35 2.89
C LYS A 102 -16.86 1.04 2.28
N THR A 103 -16.18 0.57 1.24
CA THR A 103 -16.39 -0.74 0.63
C THR A 103 -15.04 -1.43 0.47
N ASN A 104 -15.02 -2.77 0.45
CA ASN A 104 -13.79 -3.57 0.34
C ASN A 104 -12.78 -3.40 1.49
N GLU A 105 -13.23 -2.96 2.67
CA GLU A 105 -12.41 -2.96 3.88
C GLU A 105 -12.21 -4.40 4.37
N ARG A 106 -10.96 -4.77 4.64
CA ARG A 106 -10.66 -6.10 5.18
C ARG A 106 -11.19 -6.19 6.61
N LEU A 107 -12.04 -7.18 6.88
CA LEU A 107 -12.61 -7.42 8.20
C LEU A 107 -11.51 -7.77 9.21
N ASP A 108 -11.72 -7.39 10.48
CA ASP A 108 -10.76 -7.68 11.54
C ASP A 108 -10.55 -9.19 11.76
N GLU A 109 -11.59 -9.99 11.54
CA GLU A 109 -11.52 -11.46 11.58
C GLU A 109 -10.65 -12.06 10.47
N ASP A 110 -10.51 -11.36 9.35
CA ASP A 110 -9.64 -11.76 8.24
C ASP A 110 -8.18 -11.32 8.45
N LYS A 111 -7.91 -10.44 9.43
CA LYS A 111 -6.56 -9.98 9.75
C LYS A 111 -5.86 -11.04 10.59
N ALA A 112 -4.59 -11.30 10.27
CA ALA A 112 -3.79 -12.15 11.11
C ALA A 112 -3.60 -11.49 12.48
N THR A 113 -4.03 -12.16 13.54
CA THR A 113 -4.01 -11.63 14.92
C THR A 113 -2.59 -11.48 15.47
N GLU A 114 -1.66 -12.34 15.07
CA GLU A 114 -0.27 -12.31 15.53
C GLU A 114 0.72 -12.60 14.40
N ILE A 115 1.46 -11.57 13.97
CA ILE A 115 2.60 -11.70 13.05
C ILE A 115 3.85 -11.29 13.82
N SER A 116 4.84 -12.18 13.90
CA SER A 116 6.12 -11.88 14.56
C SER A 116 6.88 -10.78 13.82
N ASP A 117 7.68 -9.99 14.54
CA ASP A 117 8.44 -8.89 13.93
C ASP A 117 9.42 -9.37 12.85
N GLY A 118 10.05 -10.54 13.06
CA GLY A 118 10.87 -11.16 12.02
C GLY A 118 10.09 -11.50 10.75
N THR A 119 8.81 -11.87 10.87
CA THR A 119 7.94 -12.11 9.71
C THR A 119 7.58 -10.79 9.03
N LYS A 120 7.25 -9.73 9.80
CA LYS A 120 6.99 -8.39 9.25
C LYS A 120 8.18 -7.87 8.46
N GLU A 121 9.39 -8.00 8.99
CA GLU A 121 10.61 -7.56 8.31
C GLU A 121 10.90 -8.39 7.05
N ASN A 122 10.60 -9.69 7.06
CA ASN A 122 10.70 -10.48 5.84
C ASN A 122 9.66 -10.06 4.78
N ILE A 123 8.43 -9.70 5.18
CA ILE A 123 7.40 -9.15 4.26
C ILE A 123 7.89 -7.85 3.65
N LYS A 124 8.42 -6.93 4.47
CA LYS A 124 8.96 -5.65 3.99
C LYS A 124 10.12 -5.85 3.03
N ARG A 125 11.08 -6.73 3.37
CA ARG A 125 12.21 -7.06 2.50
C ARG A 125 11.75 -7.63 1.16
N TRP A 126 10.76 -8.53 1.20
CA TRP A 126 10.20 -9.15 0.00
C TRP A 126 9.52 -8.11 -0.92
N ASN A 127 8.76 -7.19 -0.32
CA ASN A 127 8.04 -6.10 -0.98
C ASN A 127 8.78 -4.75 -0.89
N LYS A 128 10.11 -4.77 -1.03
CA LYS A 128 10.96 -3.59 -0.82
C LYS A 128 10.55 -2.38 -1.66
N ALA A 129 10.10 -2.58 -2.90
CA ALA A 129 9.75 -1.48 -3.78
C ALA A 129 8.45 -0.79 -3.34
N ASP A 130 7.42 -1.57 -3.01
CA ASP A 130 6.15 -1.03 -2.48
C ASP A 130 6.34 -0.41 -1.09
N VAL A 131 7.24 -0.94 -0.26
CA VAL A 131 7.58 -0.33 1.04
C VAL A 131 8.17 1.06 0.84
N LEU A 132 9.17 1.20 -0.03
CA LEU A 132 9.80 2.50 -0.30
C LEU A 132 8.83 3.49 -0.96
N LEU A 133 7.95 3.00 -1.85
CA LEU A 133 6.86 3.77 -2.44
C LEU A 133 5.92 4.32 -1.36
N TYR A 134 5.44 3.45 -0.47
CA TYR A 134 4.54 3.83 0.62
C TYR A 134 5.18 4.82 1.59
N GLU A 135 6.42 4.55 2.02
CA GLU A 135 7.14 5.44 2.95
C GLU A 135 7.29 6.86 2.37
N HIS A 136 7.65 6.96 1.09
CA HIS A 136 7.76 8.24 0.39
C HIS A 136 6.42 8.98 0.31
N PHE A 137 5.38 8.34 -0.24
CA PHE A 137 4.10 9.03 -0.44
C PHE A 137 3.32 9.28 0.86
N ASN A 138 3.52 8.46 1.90
CA ASN A 138 3.01 8.77 3.23
C ASN A 138 3.70 10.03 3.78
N GLN A 139 5.02 10.15 3.64
CA GLN A 139 5.75 11.35 4.06
C GLN A 139 5.28 12.59 3.29
N THR A 140 5.12 12.52 1.97
CA THR A 140 4.68 13.67 1.16
C THR A 140 3.23 14.06 1.45
N LEU A 141 2.34 13.10 1.74
CA LEU A 141 0.97 13.37 2.18
C LEU A 141 0.97 14.25 3.44
N TRP A 142 1.69 13.84 4.49
CA TRP A 142 1.73 14.60 5.75
C TRP A 142 2.39 15.96 5.59
N GLN A 143 3.47 16.06 4.79
CA GLN A 143 4.08 17.35 4.47
C GLN A 143 3.13 18.30 3.75
N ARG A 144 2.26 17.79 2.87
CA ARG A 144 1.24 18.60 2.19
C ARG A 144 0.16 19.04 3.16
N ILE A 145 -0.36 18.14 3.99
CA ILE A 145 -1.34 18.46 5.04
C ILE A 145 -0.81 19.56 5.98
N GLU A 146 0.45 19.47 6.41
CA GLU A 146 1.07 20.50 7.25
C GLU A 146 1.10 21.89 6.59
N ARG A 147 1.25 21.95 5.25
CA ARG A 147 1.25 23.22 4.49
C ARG A 147 -0.15 23.83 4.35
N GLU A 148 -1.18 23.01 4.33
CA GLU A 148 -2.59 23.46 4.25
C GLU A 148 -3.03 24.21 5.52
N GLY A 149 -2.33 24.00 6.65
CA GLY A 149 -2.56 24.71 7.90
C GLY A 149 -3.80 24.25 8.67
N LYS A 150 -4.23 25.09 9.62
CA LYS A 150 -5.31 24.74 10.56
C LYS A 150 -6.64 24.44 9.86
N ASP A 151 -6.95 25.19 8.82
CA ASP A 151 -8.22 25.12 8.09
C ASP A 151 -8.47 23.73 7.48
N PHE A 152 -7.41 22.96 7.18
CA PHE A 152 -7.52 21.57 6.75
C PHE A 152 -8.18 20.69 7.83
N TYR A 153 -7.84 20.90 9.10
CA TYR A 153 -8.37 20.08 10.19
C TYR A 153 -9.83 20.44 10.51
N ASP A 154 -10.24 21.69 10.23
CA ASP A 154 -11.63 22.09 10.30
C ASP A 154 -12.44 21.38 9.19
N ASP A 155 -11.92 21.35 7.95
CA ASP A 155 -12.50 20.59 6.83
C ASP A 155 -12.59 19.09 7.17
N LEU A 156 -11.52 18.48 7.69
CA LEU A 156 -11.47 17.07 8.06
C LEU A 156 -12.46 16.72 9.18
N THR A 157 -12.63 17.60 10.17
CA THR A 157 -13.60 17.41 11.25
C THR A 157 -15.03 17.43 10.70
N ASN A 158 -15.33 18.38 9.82
CA ASN A 158 -16.63 18.47 9.17
C ASN A 158 -16.89 17.27 8.26
N PHE A 159 -15.90 16.86 7.46
CA PHE A 159 -15.97 15.69 6.60
C PHE A 159 -16.32 14.42 7.38
N ARG A 160 -15.62 14.16 8.49
CA ARG A 160 -15.87 12.99 9.35
C ARG A 160 -17.25 13.03 10.00
N ARG A 161 -17.76 14.20 10.37
CA ARG A 161 -19.14 14.37 10.86
C ARG A 161 -20.16 14.01 9.79
N MET A 162 -20.03 14.57 8.59
CA MET A 162 -20.94 14.30 7.46
C MET A 162 -20.96 12.82 7.10
N LYS A 163 -19.79 12.16 7.11
CA LYS A 163 -19.68 10.72 6.85
C LYS A 163 -20.38 9.82 7.87
N GLN A 164 -20.57 10.28 9.11
CA GLN A 164 -21.35 9.55 10.13
C GLN A 164 -22.86 9.67 9.93
N GLU A 165 -23.31 10.66 9.14
CA GLU A 165 -24.72 10.93 8.85
C GLU A 165 -25.19 10.23 7.55
N LEU A 166 -24.27 9.61 6.80
CA LEU A 166 -24.54 8.75 5.64
C LEU A 166 -25.02 7.35 6.06
#